data_AF-A0A838W6K6-F1
#
_entry.id   AF-A0A838W6K6-F1
#
_cell.length_a   1.000
_cell.length_b   1.000
_cell.length_c   1.000
_cell.angle_alpha   90.00
_cell.angle_beta   90.00
_cell.angle_gamma   90.00
#
_symmetry.space_group_name_H-M   'P 1'
#
loop_
_entity.id
_entity.type
_entity.pdbx_description
1 polymer ?
#
loop_
_entity_poly.entity_id
_entity_poly.type
_entity_poly.pdbx_seq_one_letter_code
_entity_poly.pdbx_strand_id
1 'polypeptide(L)'
;LHALSDESGACRSLRRAVRLDPEFHEARIYLSHILYERGDHLGALRELNRVPPAEHWDSLSLWRVIDLKGSIEGVKAKDPALAPWHERLAELETEPDAIDHLLAEVEMAFAEGVEDVCSEHESTVGSVGSGGGQSSGSSALQTGEEWRAAAVHRVRTREGEVFVGTWEQIVTCMRDVSADAAEPISTFMRRAAQRVRRLTGCVLPCNDAETFLRASAGIGLLQIEV
;
A
#
# COMPACT_ATOMS: atom_id res chain seq x y z
N LEU A 1 21.07 7.04 1.97
CA LEU A 1 22.01 6.11 2.66
C LEU A 1 21.32 4.87 3.25
N HIS A 2 20.01 4.89 3.54
CA HIS A 2 19.30 3.71 4.07
C HIS A 2 19.11 2.57 3.06
N ALA A 3 18.76 2.85 1.80
CA ALA A 3 18.50 1.81 0.78
C ALA A 3 19.69 0.86 0.55
N LEU A 4 20.91 1.41 0.39
CA LEU A 4 22.14 0.60 0.19
C LEU A 4 22.51 -0.26 1.40
N SER A 5 22.13 0.18 2.62
CA SER A 5 22.38 -0.56 3.86
C SER A 5 21.45 -1.76 3.97
N ASP A 6 20.18 -1.57 3.62
CA ASP A 6 19.16 -2.61 3.61
C ASP A 6 19.43 -3.65 2.51
N GLU A 7 19.81 -3.19 1.32
CA GLU A 7 20.19 -4.02 0.18
C GLU A 7 21.42 -4.89 0.47
N SER A 8 22.36 -4.39 1.28
CA SER A 8 23.51 -5.17 1.77
C SER A 8 23.10 -6.23 2.78
N GLY A 9 22.12 -5.95 3.63
CA GLY A 9 21.49 -6.91 4.54
C GLY A 9 20.77 -8.03 3.78
N ALA A 10 19.90 -7.65 2.84
CA ALA A 10 19.15 -8.56 1.98
C ALA A 10 20.08 -9.52 1.21
N CYS A 11 21.14 -9.00 0.59
CA CYS A 11 22.16 -9.81 -0.08
C CYS A 11 22.77 -10.90 0.82
N ARG A 12 23.10 -10.57 2.08
CA ARG A 12 23.68 -11.54 3.02
C ARG A 12 22.68 -12.64 3.36
N SER A 13 21.42 -12.26 3.59
CA SER A 13 20.33 -13.19 3.89
C SER A 13 20.05 -14.13 2.71
N LEU A 14 19.95 -13.60 1.49
CA LEU A 14 19.71 -14.39 0.28
C LEU A 14 20.86 -15.36 0.00
N ARG A 15 22.11 -14.92 0.13
CA ARG A 15 23.26 -15.84 0.02
C ARG A 15 23.27 -16.92 1.10
N ARG A 16 22.76 -16.62 2.30
CA ARG A 16 22.61 -17.63 3.36
C ARG A 16 21.51 -18.63 3.01
N ALA A 17 20.38 -18.15 2.50
CA ALA A 17 19.27 -18.99 2.05
C ALA A 17 19.74 -19.98 0.97
N VAL A 18 20.41 -19.49 -0.07
CA VAL A 18 20.96 -20.31 -1.16
C VAL A 18 22.04 -21.30 -0.68
N ARG A 19 22.76 -21.01 0.40
CA ARG A 19 23.71 -21.96 1.02
C ARG A 19 23.03 -23.04 1.83
N LEU A 20 21.87 -22.75 2.41
CA LEU A 20 21.09 -23.71 3.19
C LEU A 20 20.29 -24.63 2.26
N ASP A 21 19.72 -24.04 1.22
CA ASP A 21 18.97 -24.73 0.18
C ASP A 21 19.45 -24.25 -1.21
N PRO A 22 20.26 -25.08 -1.89
CA PRO A 22 20.72 -24.78 -3.24
C PRO A 22 19.61 -24.70 -4.29
N GLU A 23 18.45 -25.31 -4.04
CA GLU A 23 17.29 -25.34 -4.95
C GLU A 23 16.26 -24.27 -4.60
N PHE A 24 16.55 -23.38 -3.64
CA PHE A 24 15.68 -22.25 -3.35
C PHE A 24 15.76 -21.18 -4.46
N HIS A 25 14.98 -21.41 -5.52
CA HIS A 25 15.03 -20.66 -6.77
C HIS A 25 14.62 -19.20 -6.60
N GLU A 26 13.64 -18.89 -5.77
CA GLU A 26 13.21 -17.53 -5.49
C GLU A 26 14.33 -16.71 -4.86
N ALA A 27 15.10 -17.30 -3.93
CA ALA A 27 16.25 -16.62 -3.33
C ALA A 27 17.35 -16.33 -4.35
N ARG A 28 17.56 -17.22 -5.34
CA ARG A 28 18.50 -16.98 -6.44
C ARG A 28 18.01 -15.88 -7.37
N ILE A 29 16.73 -15.86 -7.71
CA ILE A 29 16.11 -14.82 -8.53
C ILE A 29 16.27 -13.46 -7.85
N TYR A 30 15.89 -13.32 -6.58
CA TYR A 30 16.08 -12.07 -5.83
C TYR A 30 17.55 -11.66 -5.70
N LEU A 31 18.46 -12.62 -5.48
CA LEU A 31 19.89 -12.33 -5.43
C LEU A 31 20.38 -11.79 -6.78
N SER A 32 19.93 -12.38 -7.89
CA SER A 32 20.31 -11.92 -9.23
C SER A 32 19.82 -10.51 -9.53
N HIS A 33 18.63 -10.12 -9.04
CA HIS A 33 18.09 -8.79 -9.20
C HIS A 33 18.97 -7.74 -8.52
N ILE A 34 19.38 -8.01 -7.28
CA ILE A 34 20.29 -7.13 -6.55
C ILE A 34 21.67 -7.05 -7.23
N LEU A 35 22.20 -8.18 -7.71
CA LEU A 35 23.48 -8.19 -8.43
C LEU A 35 23.39 -7.38 -9.73
N TYR A 36 22.29 -7.49 -10.46
CA TYR A 36 22.05 -6.73 -11.68
C TYR A 36 21.99 -5.23 -11.41
N GLU A 37 21.26 -4.80 -10.37
CA GLU A 37 21.15 -3.39 -9.97
C GLU A 37 22.49 -2.79 -9.53
N ARG A 38 23.39 -3.61 -8.99
CA ARG A 38 24.78 -3.23 -8.66
C ARG A 38 25.71 -3.19 -9.87
N GLY A 39 25.24 -3.60 -11.06
CA GLY A 39 26.05 -3.74 -12.26
C GLY A 39 26.91 -5.01 -12.31
N ASP A 40 26.76 -5.94 -11.35
CA ASP A 40 27.38 -7.26 -11.42
C ASP A 40 26.53 -8.19 -12.32
N HIS A 41 26.50 -7.86 -13.61
CA HIS A 41 25.74 -8.56 -14.63
C HIS A 41 26.18 -10.02 -14.78
N LEU A 42 27.48 -10.29 -14.61
CA LEU A 42 28.04 -11.63 -14.70
C LEU A 42 27.63 -12.47 -13.48
N GLY A 43 27.65 -11.89 -12.28
CA GLY A 43 27.11 -12.50 -11.07
C GLY A 43 25.61 -12.78 -11.18
N ALA A 44 24.84 -11.82 -11.70
CA ALA A 44 23.41 -11.97 -11.92
C ALA A 44 23.10 -13.14 -12.87
N LEU A 45 23.77 -13.19 -14.03
CA LEU A 45 23.59 -14.26 -15.01
C LEU A 45 23.96 -15.64 -14.44
N ARG A 46 25.01 -15.73 -13.61
CA ARG A 46 25.38 -16.99 -12.95
C ARG A 46 24.30 -17.52 -12.02
N GLU A 47 23.66 -16.65 -11.25
CA GLU A 47 22.58 -17.08 -10.35
C GLU A 47 21.32 -17.45 -11.12
N LEU A 48 20.98 -16.67 -12.16
CA LEU A 48 19.84 -16.97 -13.04
C LEU A 48 20.02 -18.28 -13.81
N ASN A 49 21.21 -18.57 -14.35
CA ASN A 49 21.50 -19.83 -15.04
C ASN A 49 21.38 -21.08 -14.16
N ARG A 50 21.35 -20.93 -12.83
CA ARG A 50 21.13 -22.04 -11.88
C ARG A 50 19.66 -22.28 -11.57
N VAL A 51 18.78 -21.44 -12.08
CA VAL A 51 17.33 -21.60 -11.96
C VAL A 51 16.83 -22.21 -13.28
N PRO A 52 16.13 -23.35 -13.24
CA PRO A 52 15.49 -23.90 -14.43
C PRO A 52 14.45 -22.92 -15.00
N PRO A 53 14.29 -22.79 -16.33
CA PRO A 53 13.30 -21.88 -16.92
C PRO A 53 11.90 -22.00 -16.30
N ALA A 54 11.41 -23.21 -16.05
CA ALA A 54 10.09 -23.45 -15.44
C ALA A 54 9.94 -22.85 -14.02
N GLU A 55 11.03 -22.72 -13.28
CA GLU A 55 11.06 -22.20 -11.90
C GLU A 55 11.18 -20.67 -11.85
N HIS A 56 11.29 -20.01 -13.00
CA HIS A 56 11.11 -18.56 -13.06
C HIS A 56 9.62 -18.24 -12.88
N TRP A 57 9.34 -17.51 -11.81
CA TRP A 57 8.00 -17.04 -11.46
C TRP A 57 7.72 -15.62 -11.95
N ASP A 58 8.73 -14.86 -12.37
CA ASP A 58 8.59 -13.48 -12.85
C ASP A 58 9.17 -13.28 -14.25
N SER A 59 8.48 -12.48 -15.07
CA SER A 59 8.89 -12.14 -16.44
C SER A 59 10.19 -11.34 -16.49
N LEU A 60 10.48 -10.55 -15.45
CA LEU A 60 11.67 -9.69 -15.41
C LEU A 60 12.96 -10.52 -15.33
N SER A 61 12.98 -11.58 -14.52
CA SER A 61 14.14 -12.46 -14.41
C SER A 61 14.42 -13.20 -15.72
N LEU A 62 13.38 -13.62 -16.45
CA LEU A 62 13.48 -14.23 -17.78
C LEU A 62 14.05 -13.26 -18.82
N TRP A 63 13.50 -12.03 -18.90
CA TRP A 63 14.03 -10.97 -19.75
C TRP A 63 15.50 -10.71 -19.48
N ARG A 64 15.89 -10.64 -18.19
CA ARG A 64 17.28 -10.45 -17.77
C ARG A 64 18.17 -11.61 -18.20
N VAL A 65 17.74 -12.87 -18.12
CA VAL A 65 18.55 -14.00 -18.63
C VAL A 65 18.81 -13.85 -20.12
N ILE A 66 17.75 -13.59 -20.90
CA ILE A 66 17.84 -13.48 -22.36
C ILE A 66 18.79 -12.35 -22.76
N ASP A 67 18.64 -11.17 -22.15
CA ASP A 67 19.48 -10.00 -22.40
C ASP A 67 20.94 -10.24 -21.99
N LEU A 68 21.16 -10.83 -20.81
CA LEU A 68 22.50 -11.13 -20.30
C LEU A 68 23.20 -12.23 -21.11
N LYS A 69 22.48 -13.24 -21.59
CA LYS A 69 23.04 -14.25 -22.51
C LYS A 69 23.40 -13.62 -23.86
N GLY A 70 22.60 -12.69 -24.35
CA GLY A 70 22.92 -11.94 -25.56
C GLY A 70 24.17 -11.07 -25.41
N SER A 71 24.26 -10.31 -24.31
CA SER A 71 25.34 -9.36 -24.08
C SER A 71 26.65 -9.99 -23.60
N ILE A 72 26.60 -11.02 -22.74
CA ILE A 72 27.78 -11.66 -22.12
C ILE A 72 28.24 -12.89 -22.90
N GLU A 73 27.31 -13.78 -23.25
CA GLU A 73 27.61 -15.05 -23.92
C GLU A 73 27.58 -14.92 -25.46
N GLY A 74 27.10 -13.80 -26.01
CA GLY A 74 27.00 -13.55 -27.45
C GLY A 74 25.90 -14.37 -28.14
N VAL A 75 24.94 -14.89 -27.37
CA VAL A 75 23.84 -15.71 -27.87
C VAL A 75 22.91 -14.84 -28.73
N LYS A 76 22.62 -15.28 -29.96
CA LYS A 76 21.76 -14.51 -30.86
C LYS A 76 20.31 -14.58 -30.38
N ALA A 77 19.52 -13.54 -30.62
CA ALA A 77 18.12 -13.49 -30.19
C ALA A 77 17.25 -14.66 -30.69
N LYS A 78 17.57 -15.25 -31.86
CA LYS A 78 16.87 -16.40 -32.44
C LYS A 78 17.58 -17.74 -32.21
N ASP A 79 18.52 -17.78 -31.28
CA ASP A 79 19.24 -19.01 -30.94
C ASP A 79 18.28 -20.02 -30.28
N PRO A 80 18.26 -21.29 -30.71
CA PRO A 80 17.44 -22.32 -30.07
C PRO A 80 17.73 -22.50 -28.57
N ALA A 81 18.91 -22.14 -28.08
CA ALA A 81 19.23 -22.15 -26.66
C ALA A 81 18.36 -21.21 -25.83
N LEU A 82 17.77 -20.18 -26.45
CA LEU A 82 16.85 -19.25 -25.79
C LEU A 82 15.38 -19.70 -25.84
N ALA A 83 15.06 -20.77 -26.58
CA ALA A 83 13.66 -21.20 -26.77
C ALA A 83 12.93 -21.51 -25.44
N PRO A 84 13.52 -22.25 -24.47
CA PRO A 84 12.83 -22.51 -23.19
C PRO A 84 12.53 -21.26 -22.38
N TRP A 85 13.37 -20.23 -22.52
CA TRP A 85 13.23 -18.95 -21.82
C TRP A 85 12.09 -18.11 -22.43
N HIS A 86 12.01 -18.07 -23.76
CA HIS A 86 10.93 -17.40 -24.47
C HIS A 86 9.57 -18.09 -24.26
N GLU A 87 9.55 -19.43 -24.23
CA GLU A 87 8.33 -20.21 -23.97
C GLU A 87 7.79 -19.88 -22.59
N ARG A 88 8.64 -19.96 -21.55
CA ARG A 88 8.22 -19.59 -20.20
C ARG A 88 7.77 -18.14 -20.09
N LEU A 89 8.49 -17.23 -20.76
CA LEU A 89 8.14 -15.81 -20.75
C LEU A 89 6.75 -15.59 -21.36
N ALA A 90 6.48 -16.25 -22.49
CA ALA A 90 5.17 -16.22 -23.13
C ALA A 90 4.08 -16.79 -22.21
N GLU A 91 4.32 -17.89 -21.50
CA GLU A 91 3.37 -18.43 -20.50
C GLU A 91 3.01 -17.39 -19.43
N LEU A 92 4.03 -16.75 -18.82
CA LEU A 92 3.82 -15.74 -17.77
C LEU A 92 3.14 -14.46 -18.29
N GLU A 93 3.39 -14.09 -19.55
CA GLU A 93 2.75 -12.94 -20.20
C GLU A 93 1.35 -13.26 -20.76
N THR A 94 1.01 -14.54 -20.93
CA THR A 94 -0.29 -15.01 -21.43
C THR A 94 -1.34 -15.17 -20.33
N GLU A 95 -0.97 -15.05 -19.05
CA GLU A 95 -1.93 -14.89 -17.96
C GLU A 95 -2.17 -13.41 -17.62
N PRO A 96 -2.94 -12.63 -18.42
CA PRO A 96 -3.77 -11.62 -17.80
C PRO A 96 -4.96 -12.33 -17.12
N ASP A 97 -5.84 -11.56 -16.49
CA ASP A 97 -7.23 -12.00 -16.30
C ASP A 97 -7.60 -12.85 -15.06
N ALA A 98 -6.85 -12.80 -13.96
CA ALA A 98 -7.51 -12.91 -12.65
C ALA A 98 -7.85 -11.51 -12.13
N ILE A 99 -6.88 -10.60 -12.16
CA ILE A 99 -7.06 -9.22 -11.71
C ILE A 99 -7.83 -8.40 -12.74
N ASP A 100 -7.55 -8.57 -14.03
CA ASP A 100 -8.24 -7.82 -15.09
C ASP A 100 -9.69 -8.28 -15.27
N HIS A 101 -10.00 -9.57 -15.10
CA HIS A 101 -11.38 -10.05 -15.02
C HIS A 101 -12.09 -9.53 -13.77
N LEU A 102 -11.46 -9.58 -12.59
CA LEU A 102 -12.06 -8.99 -11.37
C LEU A 102 -12.24 -7.47 -11.50
N LEU A 103 -11.33 -6.77 -12.18
CA LEU A 103 -11.45 -5.35 -12.45
C LEU A 103 -12.61 -5.07 -13.42
N ALA A 104 -12.73 -5.87 -14.49
CA ALA A 104 -13.83 -5.78 -15.44
C ALA A 104 -15.19 -6.10 -14.78
N GLU A 105 -15.26 -7.11 -13.91
CA GLU A 105 -16.47 -7.44 -13.13
C GLU A 105 -16.86 -6.31 -12.17
N VAL A 106 -15.87 -5.72 -11.49
CA VAL A 106 -16.09 -4.56 -10.60
C VAL A 106 -16.58 -3.36 -11.40
N GLU A 107 -15.94 -3.04 -12.52
CA GLU A 107 -16.33 -1.93 -13.40
C GLU A 107 -17.74 -2.11 -13.98
N MET A 108 -18.11 -3.33 -14.37
CA MET A 108 -19.47 -3.67 -14.80
C MET A 108 -20.49 -3.53 -13.65
N ALA A 109 -20.16 -4.02 -12.45
CA ALA A 109 -21.03 -3.87 -11.27
C ALA A 109 -21.23 -2.39 -10.87
N PHE A 110 -20.21 -1.54 -11.04
CA PHE A 110 -20.33 -0.10 -10.84
C PHE A 110 -21.11 0.59 -11.95
N ALA A 111 -21.06 0.10 -13.19
CA ALA A 111 -21.83 0.64 -14.32
C ALA A 111 -23.33 0.27 -14.25
N GLU A 112 -23.66 -0.94 -13.80
CA GLU A 112 -25.04 -1.41 -13.62
C GLU A 112 -25.70 -0.87 -12.34
N GLY A 113 -24.92 -0.32 -11.40
CA GLY A 113 -25.41 0.33 -10.17
C GLY A 113 -25.73 1.82 -10.30
N VAL A 114 -25.68 2.41 -11.50
CA VAL A 114 -26.07 3.81 -11.75
C VAL A 114 -27.42 3.86 -12.48
N GLU A 115 -28.43 3.25 -11.87
CA GLU A 115 -29.80 3.70 -12.03
C GLU A 115 -30.34 4.09 -10.64
N ASP A 116 -30.67 5.37 -10.54
CA ASP A 116 -31.65 5.92 -9.60
C ASP A 116 -31.27 6.04 -8.12
N VAL A 117 -30.59 7.15 -7.74
CA VAL A 117 -31.02 7.99 -6.60
C VAL A 117 -30.51 9.42 -6.84
N CYS A 118 -31.20 10.21 -7.64
CA CYS A 118 -31.06 11.67 -7.59
C CYS A 118 -32.29 12.36 -8.18
N SER A 119 -33.48 11.97 -7.72
CA SER A 119 -34.63 12.86 -7.73
C SER A 119 -35.54 12.50 -6.59
N GLU A 120 -35.65 13.37 -5.59
CA GLU A 120 -36.92 13.81 -5.02
C GLU A 120 -36.68 14.83 -3.89
N HIS A 121 -37.46 15.91 -3.94
CA HIS A 121 -37.67 16.98 -2.95
C HIS A 121 -36.58 18.08 -2.83
N GLU A 122 -36.86 19.38 -2.97
CA GLU A 122 -38.10 20.08 -3.29
C GLU A 122 -37.76 21.54 -3.64
N SER A 123 -38.53 22.08 -4.59
CA SER A 123 -38.53 23.44 -5.07
C SER A 123 -39.09 24.43 -4.03
N THR A 124 -39.05 25.73 -4.37
CA THR A 124 -39.66 26.93 -3.73
C THR A 124 -38.63 27.69 -2.88
N VAL A 125 -38.21 28.92 -3.21
CA VAL A 125 -38.99 30.16 -3.35
C VAL A 125 -38.29 31.13 -4.32
N GLY A 126 -39.06 31.80 -5.18
CA GLY A 126 -38.62 32.95 -5.97
C GLY A 126 -38.92 34.31 -5.32
N SER A 127 -38.11 35.29 -5.71
CA SER A 127 -38.40 36.72 -5.85
C SER A 127 -38.34 37.68 -4.64
N VAL A 128 -37.29 38.51 -4.66
CA VAL A 128 -37.23 39.99 -4.54
C VAL A 128 -38.08 40.72 -3.48
N GLY A 129 -37.39 41.48 -2.62
CA GLY A 129 -37.93 42.64 -1.90
C GLY A 129 -36.86 43.46 -1.18
N SER A 130 -36.49 44.62 -1.74
CA SER A 130 -35.67 45.67 -1.11
C SER A 130 -36.37 46.32 0.09
N GLY A 131 -35.60 46.67 1.12
CA GLY A 131 -36.03 47.59 2.18
C GLY A 131 -34.94 47.81 3.21
N GLY A 132 -34.24 48.95 3.14
CA GLY A 132 -33.14 49.31 4.03
C GLY A 132 -33.58 49.77 5.42
N GLY A 133 -32.61 49.88 6.32
CA GLY A 133 -32.78 50.49 7.65
C GLY A 133 -31.61 50.20 8.57
N GLN A 134 -30.87 51.25 8.92
CA GLN A 134 -29.58 51.24 9.60
C GLN A 134 -29.72 50.94 11.11
N SER A 135 -28.71 50.33 11.72
CA SER A 135 -27.75 51.03 12.60
C SER A 135 -27.11 50.12 13.66
N SER A 136 -25.80 50.32 13.78
CA SER A 136 -25.00 50.27 15.02
C SER A 136 -24.80 48.93 15.74
N GLY A 137 -23.54 48.47 15.75
CA GLY A 137 -23.06 47.56 16.79
C GLY A 137 -21.82 46.75 16.41
N SER A 138 -20.66 47.40 16.40
CA SER A 138 -19.33 46.86 16.78
C SER A 138 -18.90 45.47 16.29
N SER A 139 -17.92 45.50 15.37
CA SER A 139 -16.89 44.48 15.22
C SER A 139 -16.12 44.29 16.54
N ALA A 140 -16.11 43.06 17.05
CA ALA A 140 -15.00 42.48 17.82
C ALA A 140 -15.25 40.98 18.04
N LEU A 141 -14.45 40.15 17.35
CA LEU A 141 -13.83 38.91 17.83
C LEU A 141 -14.46 38.27 19.10
N GLN A 142 -15.19 37.17 18.92
CA GLN A 142 -15.31 36.10 19.92
C GLN A 142 -14.45 34.94 19.40
N THR A 143 -13.19 34.73 19.82
CA THR A 143 -12.81 34.15 21.13
C THR A 143 -13.85 33.19 21.68
N GLY A 144 -13.87 32.00 21.08
CA GLY A 144 -14.37 30.76 21.67
C GLY A 144 -13.21 29.80 21.88
N GLU A 145 -12.20 30.21 22.64
CA GLU A 145 -11.26 29.29 23.29
C GLU A 145 -12.04 28.54 24.39
N GLU A 146 -12.85 27.59 23.98
CA GLU A 146 -13.47 26.63 24.89
C GLU A 146 -12.44 25.55 25.21
N TRP A 147 -11.88 25.67 26.40
CA TRP A 147 -11.18 24.58 27.08
C TRP A 147 -12.10 23.34 27.14
N ARG A 148 -11.99 22.42 26.18
CA ARG A 148 -12.43 21.05 26.44
C ARG A 148 -11.32 20.45 27.28
N ALA A 149 -11.58 20.27 28.57
CA ALA A 149 -10.80 19.35 29.39
C ALA A 149 -10.56 18.11 28.54
N ALA A 150 -9.31 17.90 28.13
CA ALA A 150 -8.91 16.89 27.17
C ALA A 150 -9.49 15.55 27.64
N ALA A 151 -10.58 15.11 27.03
CA ALA A 151 -11.29 13.93 27.48
C ALA A 151 -10.31 12.77 27.35
N VAL A 152 -9.95 12.21 28.51
CA VAL A 152 -9.00 11.10 28.55
C VAL A 152 -9.78 9.87 28.13
N HIS A 153 -9.43 9.35 26.96
CA HIS A 153 -10.04 8.16 26.40
C HIS A 153 -9.14 6.95 26.66
N ARG A 154 -9.77 5.79 26.78
CA ARG A 154 -9.06 4.53 26.91
C ARG A 154 -9.45 3.62 25.76
N VAL A 155 -8.46 3.12 25.04
CA VAL A 155 -8.66 2.28 23.85
C VAL A 155 -7.92 0.97 24.04
N ARG A 156 -8.61 -0.16 23.88
CA ARG A 156 -8.01 -1.49 23.84
C ARG A 156 -8.01 -2.04 22.42
N THR A 157 -6.86 -2.49 21.92
CA THR A 157 -6.78 -3.16 20.61
C THR A 157 -7.19 -4.63 20.72
N ARG A 158 -7.47 -5.26 19.57
CA ARG A 158 -7.74 -6.71 19.50
C ARG A 158 -6.58 -7.56 20.05
N GLU A 159 -5.36 -7.05 19.98
CA GLU A 159 -4.14 -7.71 20.46
C GLU A 159 -3.95 -7.57 21.98
N GLY A 160 -4.84 -6.84 22.66
CA GLY A 160 -4.86 -6.68 24.12
C GLY A 160 -4.09 -5.45 24.64
N GLU A 161 -3.48 -4.67 23.75
CA GLU A 161 -2.78 -3.44 24.12
C GLU A 161 -3.77 -2.35 24.52
N VAL A 162 -3.41 -1.57 25.54
CA VAL A 162 -4.28 -0.53 26.10
C VAL A 162 -3.56 0.82 26.01
N PHE A 163 -4.23 1.77 25.38
CA PHE A 163 -3.77 3.14 25.19
C PHE A 163 -4.68 4.09 25.96
N VAL A 164 -4.10 5.08 26.64
CA VAL A 164 -4.83 6.08 27.43
C VAL A 164 -4.30 7.47 27.11
N GLY A 165 -5.19 8.41 26.83
CA GLY A 165 -4.83 9.80 26.53
C GLY A 165 -5.88 10.50 25.69
N THR A 166 -5.49 11.61 25.06
CA THR A 166 -6.31 12.21 24.00
C THR A 166 -6.33 11.33 22.76
N TRP A 167 -7.30 11.55 21.86
CA TRP A 167 -7.35 10.83 20.59
C TRP A 167 -6.02 10.90 19.82
N GLU A 168 -5.41 12.08 19.74
CA GLU A 168 -4.10 12.27 19.08
C GLU A 168 -2.97 11.52 19.80
N GLN A 169 -2.93 11.57 21.13
CA GLN A 169 -1.92 10.83 21.92
C GLN A 169 -2.05 9.32 21.73
N ILE A 170 -3.28 8.80 21.70
CA ILE A 170 -3.56 7.38 21.48
C ILE A 170 -3.05 6.95 20.10
N VAL A 171 -3.37 7.70 19.04
CA VAL A 171 -2.86 7.38 17.69
C VAL A 171 -1.35 7.51 17.63
N THR A 172 -0.76 8.48 18.32
CA THR A 172 0.70 8.65 18.42
C THR A 172 1.35 7.43 19.07
N CYS A 173 0.82 6.97 20.21
CA CYS A 173 1.32 5.76 20.86
C CYS A 173 1.13 4.51 20.00
N MET A 174 -0.02 4.36 19.32
CA MET A 174 -0.24 3.25 18.39
C MET A 174 0.77 3.25 17.24
N ARG A 175 1.10 4.43 16.70
CA ARG A 175 2.15 4.59 15.70
C ARG A 175 3.50 4.14 16.26
N ASP A 176 3.88 4.63 17.44
CA ASP A 176 5.20 4.34 18.02
C ASP A 176 5.39 2.86 18.34
N VAL A 177 4.30 2.12 18.59
CA VAL A 177 4.32 0.67 18.78
C VAL A 177 4.34 -0.10 17.46
N SER A 178 3.63 0.38 16.43
CA SER A 178 3.40 -0.33 15.17
C SER A 178 4.30 0.09 14.00
N ALA A 179 5.05 1.18 14.14
CA ALA A 179 5.78 1.86 13.09
C ALA A 179 7.06 2.55 13.61
N ASP A 180 7.82 3.17 12.72
CA ASP A 180 8.96 4.01 13.09
C ASP A 180 8.46 5.31 13.75
N ALA A 181 8.97 5.65 14.94
CA ALA A 181 8.58 6.84 15.70
C ALA A 181 8.85 8.15 14.94
N ALA A 182 9.69 8.11 13.90
CA ALA A 182 9.96 9.25 13.01
C ALA A 182 8.85 9.49 11.96
N GLU A 183 7.90 8.57 11.76
CA GLU A 183 6.81 8.73 10.79
C GLU A 183 5.77 9.78 11.27
N PRO A 184 5.32 10.72 10.44
CA PRO A 184 4.24 11.64 10.83
C PRO A 184 2.90 10.90 11.01
N ILE A 185 2.11 11.32 12.01
CA ILE A 185 0.86 10.67 12.42
C ILE A 185 -0.14 10.53 11.25
N SER A 186 -0.21 11.54 10.37
CA SER A 186 -1.08 11.52 9.19
C SER A 186 -0.69 10.45 8.17
N THR A 187 0.60 10.17 8.00
CA THR A 187 1.08 9.09 7.11
C THR A 187 0.78 7.72 7.71
N PHE A 188 0.97 7.58 9.03
CA PHE A 188 0.57 6.37 9.75
C PHE A 188 -0.93 6.08 9.60
N MET A 189 -1.81 7.06 9.86
CA MET A 189 -3.26 6.89 9.73
C MET A 189 -3.68 6.54 8.30
N ARG A 190 -3.05 7.15 7.29
CA ARG A 190 -3.30 6.84 5.87
C ARG A 190 -2.91 5.41 5.52
N ARG A 191 -1.73 4.97 5.96
CA ARG A 191 -1.23 3.61 5.75
C ARG A 191 -2.10 2.57 6.47
N ALA A 192 -2.52 2.86 7.71
CA ALA A 192 -3.43 2.03 8.48
C ALA A 192 -4.81 1.93 7.79
N ALA A 193 -5.39 3.04 7.33
CA ALA A 193 -6.65 3.05 6.59
C ALA A 193 -6.58 2.26 5.28
N GLN A 194 -5.48 2.38 4.53
CA GLN A 194 -5.24 1.58 3.32
C GLN A 194 -5.14 0.08 3.63
N ARG A 195 -4.46 -0.29 4.72
CA ARG A 195 -4.35 -1.68 5.17
C ARG A 195 -5.71 -2.25 5.53
N VAL A 196 -6.51 -1.52 6.31
CA VAL A 196 -7.87 -1.92 6.68
C VAL A 196 -8.73 -2.09 5.44
N ARG A 197 -8.70 -1.14 4.50
CA ARG A 197 -9.44 -1.26 3.24
C ARG A 197 -9.05 -2.51 2.45
N ARG A 198 -7.77 -2.88 2.41
CA ARG A 198 -7.31 -4.11 1.74
C ARG A 198 -7.79 -5.39 2.43
N LEU A 199 -7.90 -5.39 3.76
CA LEU A 199 -8.23 -6.58 4.55
C LEU A 199 -9.73 -6.77 4.79
N THR A 200 -10.49 -5.67 4.91
CA THR A 200 -11.92 -5.71 5.27
C THR A 200 -12.83 -5.04 4.25
N GLY A 201 -12.29 -4.33 3.25
CA GLY A 201 -13.05 -3.53 2.29
C GLY A 201 -13.56 -2.19 2.83
N CYS A 202 -13.49 -1.95 4.15
CA CYS A 202 -14.02 -0.73 4.76
C CYS A 202 -13.10 0.48 4.57
N VAL A 203 -13.69 1.65 4.31
CA VAL A 203 -12.95 2.92 4.21
C VAL A 203 -12.91 3.58 5.59
N LEU A 204 -11.69 3.79 6.12
CA LEU A 204 -11.49 4.54 7.35
C LEU A 204 -11.12 6.01 7.06
N PRO A 205 -11.75 6.98 7.72
CA PRO A 205 -11.35 8.38 7.66
C PRO A 205 -9.98 8.57 8.34
N CYS A 206 -9.05 9.27 7.69
CA CYS A 206 -7.66 9.43 8.18
C CYS A 206 -7.23 10.89 8.36
N ASN A 207 -8.17 11.84 8.30
CA ASN A 207 -7.90 13.27 8.43
C ASN A 207 -7.92 13.75 9.88
N ASP A 208 -8.56 12.98 10.77
CA ASP A 208 -8.80 13.34 12.17
C ASP A 208 -8.67 12.10 13.06
N ALA A 209 -7.97 12.24 14.19
CA ALA A 209 -7.63 11.12 15.08
C ALA A 209 -8.85 10.55 15.81
N GLU A 210 -9.81 11.39 16.20
CA GLU A 210 -11.03 10.95 16.85
C GLU A 210 -11.88 10.12 15.89
N THR A 211 -12.14 10.66 14.70
CA THR A 211 -12.96 10.01 13.69
C THR A 211 -12.33 8.69 13.24
N PHE A 212 -11.00 8.64 13.11
CA PHE A 212 -10.24 7.43 12.79
C PHE A 212 -10.42 6.33 13.85
N LEU A 213 -10.28 6.67 15.15
CA LEU A 213 -10.42 5.71 16.24
C LEU A 213 -11.86 5.24 16.42
N ARG A 214 -12.84 6.14 16.31
CA ARG A 214 -14.27 5.77 16.38
C ARG A 214 -14.67 4.84 15.23
N ALA A 215 -14.24 5.14 14.01
CA ALA A 215 -14.50 4.29 12.86
C ALA A 215 -13.82 2.92 13.01
N SER A 216 -12.59 2.89 13.53
CA SER A 216 -11.86 1.65 13.84
C SER A 216 -12.56 0.81 14.92
N ALA A 217 -13.21 1.45 15.90
CA ALA A 217 -14.05 0.76 16.88
C ALA A 217 -15.32 0.18 16.25
N GLY A 218 -15.96 0.92 15.34
CA GLY A 218 -17.18 0.50 14.64
C GLY A 218 -16.99 -0.77 13.80
N ILE A 219 -15.78 -1.00 13.28
CA ILE A 219 -15.42 -2.21 12.53
C ILE A 219 -14.77 -3.30 13.40
N GLY A 220 -14.71 -3.11 14.72
CA GLY A 220 -14.23 -4.12 15.68
C GLY A 220 -12.71 -4.32 15.73
N LEU A 221 -11.90 -3.38 15.23
CA LEU A 221 -10.43 -3.46 15.33
C LEU A 221 -9.92 -3.08 16.72
N LEU A 222 -10.69 -2.26 17.44
CA LEU A 222 -10.39 -1.79 18.78
C LEU A 222 -11.69 -1.54 19.55
N GLN A 223 -11.59 -1.41 20.86
CA GLN A 223 -12.70 -1.08 21.74
C GLN A 223 -12.38 0.21 22.49
N ILE A 224 -13.27 1.19 22.39
CA ILE A 224 -13.21 2.42 23.16
C ILE A 224 -13.92 2.16 24.49
N GLU A 225 -13.19 2.25 25.59
CA GLU A 225 -13.72 2.24 26.94
C GLU A 225 -13.99 3.69 27.36
N VAL A 226 -15.23 3.96 27.78
CA VAL A 226 -15.66 5.25 28.34
C VAL A 226 -15.49 5.23 29.84
#